data_AF-G3TUS1-F1
#
_entry.id   AF-G3TUS1-F1
#
_cell.length_a   1.000
_cell.length_b   1.000
_cell.length_c   1.000
_cell.angle_alpha   90.00
_cell.angle_beta   90.00
_cell.angle_gamma   90.00
#
_symmetry.space_group_name_H-M   'P 1'
#
loop_
_entity.id
_entity.type
_entity.pdbx_description
1 polymer ?
#
loop_
_entity_poly.entity_id
_entity_poly.type
_entity_poly.pdbx_seq_one_letter_code
_entity_poly.pdbx_strand_id
1 'polypeptide(L)'
;ELTTGPSSPRLDGCSLTAVELWKQSPGWVFENPSLGVLEYRVLSTNFKDYAIVFTQLEFGDKAFNHMELHIWTEVASLEATSLFSKWIRNQGYLAQQQAGLQEDRECLVAEGGSPRKT
;
A
#
# COMPACT_ATOMS: atom_id res chain seq x y z
N GLU A 1 1.48 42.93 -16.21
CA GLU A 1 0.70 41.69 -16.36
C GLU A 1 1.57 40.52 -15.92
N LEU A 2 1.27 39.90 -14.77
CA LEU A 2 1.94 38.67 -14.34
C LEU A 2 1.00 37.51 -14.67
N THR A 3 1.37 36.71 -15.65
CA THR A 3 0.68 35.46 -16.00
C THR A 3 0.99 34.41 -14.94
N THR A 4 0.01 34.10 -14.10
CA THR A 4 -0.05 32.91 -13.25
C THR A 4 -0.05 31.67 -14.14
N GLY A 5 0.99 30.84 -14.04
CA GLY A 5 1.02 29.51 -14.66
C GLY A 5 -0.09 28.61 -14.10
N PRO A 6 -0.45 27.52 -14.81
CA PRO A 6 -1.54 26.64 -14.40
C PRO A 6 -1.24 26.05 -13.02
N SER A 7 -2.13 26.31 -12.07
CA SER A 7 -2.14 25.66 -10.77
C SER A 7 -2.14 24.15 -10.98
N SER A 8 -1.19 23.44 -10.36
CA SER A 8 -1.24 21.99 -10.21
C SER A 8 -2.67 21.58 -9.83
N PRO A 9 -3.28 20.58 -10.49
CA PRO A 9 -4.56 20.07 -10.03
C PRO A 9 -4.36 19.61 -8.59
N ARG A 10 -5.10 20.23 -7.67
CA ARG A 10 -5.24 19.67 -6.33
C ARG A 10 -5.84 18.28 -6.55
N LEU A 11 -5.17 17.24 -6.10
CA LEU A 11 -5.77 15.90 -6.06
C LEU A 11 -7.05 16.04 -5.23
N ASP A 12 -8.19 15.75 -5.85
CA ASP A 12 -9.53 15.95 -5.29
C ASP A 12 -9.77 14.97 -4.12
N GLY A 13 -9.43 15.39 -2.90
CA GLY A 13 -9.86 14.76 -1.65
C GLY A 13 -9.54 13.27 -1.48
N CYS A 14 -10.21 12.63 -0.52
CA CYS A 14 -10.13 11.18 -0.33
C CYS A 14 -11.20 10.46 -1.16
N SER A 15 -10.79 9.42 -1.90
CA SER A 15 -11.69 8.48 -2.58
C SER A 15 -11.57 7.10 -1.97
N LEU A 16 -12.67 6.58 -1.42
CA LEU A 16 -12.73 5.23 -0.86
C LEU A 16 -13.24 4.25 -1.92
N THR A 17 -12.46 3.21 -2.19
CA THR A 17 -12.84 2.12 -3.10
C THR A 17 -12.68 0.78 -2.39
N ALA A 18 -13.69 -0.09 -2.52
CA ALA A 18 -13.64 -1.46 -2.03
C ALA A 18 -13.54 -2.42 -3.22
N VAL A 19 -12.70 -3.45 -3.09
CA VAL A 19 -12.52 -4.49 -4.10
C VAL A 19 -12.62 -5.86 -3.43
N GLU A 20 -13.17 -6.84 -4.16
CA GLU A 20 -13.24 -8.23 -3.70
C GLU A 20 -12.11 -9.03 -4.35
N LEU A 21 -11.40 -9.83 -3.55
CA LEU A 21 -10.35 -10.73 -4.01
C LEU A 21 -10.71 -12.17 -3.68
N TRP A 22 -10.42 -13.07 -4.61
CA TRP A 22 -10.71 -14.50 -4.49
C TRP A 22 -9.53 -15.24 -3.88
N LYS A 23 -9.77 -15.97 -2.80
CA LYS A 23 -8.73 -16.75 -2.13
C LYS A 23 -8.28 -17.94 -2.97
N GLN A 24 -6.99 -18.00 -3.26
CA GLN A 24 -6.33 -19.17 -3.82
C GLN A 24 -5.96 -20.15 -2.70
N SER A 25 -6.19 -21.44 -2.92
CA SER A 25 -5.83 -22.50 -1.96
C SER A 25 -4.63 -23.30 -2.47
N PRO A 26 -3.61 -23.59 -1.65
CA PRO A 26 -3.46 -23.27 -0.21
C PRO A 26 -2.76 -21.93 0.08
N GLY A 27 -3.01 -21.34 1.25
CA GLY A 27 -2.26 -20.19 1.77
C GLY A 27 -3.06 -18.89 1.91
N TRP A 28 -2.33 -17.77 2.01
CA TRP A 28 -2.85 -16.40 2.07
C TRP A 28 -2.54 -15.68 0.76
N VAL A 29 -2.98 -16.29 -0.35
CA VAL A 29 -2.86 -15.77 -1.71
C VAL A 29 -4.27 -15.49 -2.21
N PHE A 30 -4.44 -14.34 -2.84
CA PHE A 30 -5.71 -13.87 -3.36
C PHE A 30 -5.51 -13.27 -4.75
N GLU A 31 -6.54 -13.26 -5.58
CA GLU A 31 -6.47 -12.68 -6.93
C GLU A 31 -7.80 -12.05 -7.34
N ASN A 32 -7.74 -11.13 -8.29
CA ASN A 32 -8.88 -10.72 -9.09
C ASN A 32 -8.37 -10.20 -10.45
N PRO A 33 -8.18 -11.10 -11.43
CA PRO A 33 -7.66 -10.72 -12.74
C PRO A 33 -8.54 -9.69 -13.47
N SER A 34 -9.85 -9.67 -13.21
CA SER A 34 -10.77 -8.66 -13.78
C SER A 34 -10.49 -7.24 -13.29
N LEU A 35 -9.79 -7.08 -12.16
CA LEU A 35 -9.30 -5.81 -11.63
C LEU A 35 -7.80 -5.60 -11.90
N GLY A 36 -7.17 -6.49 -12.67
CA GLY A 36 -5.72 -6.48 -12.89
C GLY A 36 -4.92 -6.93 -11.68
N VAL A 37 -5.51 -7.60 -10.69
CA VAL A 37 -4.77 -8.17 -9.55
C VAL A 37 -4.47 -9.63 -9.83
N LEU A 38 -3.25 -9.93 -10.28
CA LEU A 38 -2.81 -11.30 -10.58
C LEU A 38 -2.46 -12.05 -9.30
N GLU A 39 -1.88 -11.36 -8.33
CA GLU A 39 -1.53 -11.94 -7.03
C GLU A 39 -1.54 -10.89 -5.94
N TYR A 40 -2.19 -11.20 -4.83
CA TYR A 40 -2.10 -10.50 -3.56
C TYR A 40 -1.75 -11.52 -2.48
N ARG A 41 -0.54 -11.45 -1.94
CA ARG A 41 0.02 -12.47 -1.05
C ARG A 41 0.51 -11.87 0.26
N VAL A 42 0.04 -12.41 1.38
CA VAL A 42 0.61 -12.09 2.70
C VAL A 42 1.89 -12.90 2.89
N LEU A 43 3.04 -12.22 2.97
CA LEU A 43 4.35 -12.84 3.09
C LEU A 43 4.75 -13.11 4.55
N SER A 44 4.43 -12.18 5.44
CA SER A 44 4.67 -12.28 6.87
C SER A 44 3.69 -11.38 7.60
N THR A 45 3.22 -11.82 8.76
CA THR A 45 2.34 -10.99 9.58
C THR A 45 2.50 -11.33 11.05
N ASN A 46 2.35 -10.29 11.87
CA ASN A 46 1.98 -10.40 13.26
C ASN A 46 0.62 -9.69 13.39
N PHE A 47 -0.44 -10.43 13.68
CA PHE A 47 -1.83 -9.93 13.72
C PHE A 47 -2.09 -8.78 14.71
N LYS A 48 -1.09 -8.42 15.53
CA LYS A 48 -1.16 -7.30 16.48
C LYS A 48 -0.23 -6.14 16.14
N ASP A 49 0.58 -6.24 15.08
CA ASP A 49 1.66 -5.30 14.80
C ASP A 49 1.73 -4.93 13.30
N TYR A 50 1.89 -5.92 12.42
CA TYR A 50 2.19 -5.66 11.00
C TYR A 50 1.69 -6.74 10.03
N ALA A 51 1.63 -6.37 8.76
CA ALA A 51 1.54 -7.29 7.64
C ALA A 51 2.47 -6.83 6.51
N ILE A 52 3.22 -7.76 5.93
CA ILE A 52 4.02 -7.55 4.73
C ILE A 52 3.29 -8.22 3.57
N VAL A 53 2.90 -7.42 2.60
CA VAL A 53 2.08 -7.85 1.47
C VAL A 53 2.88 -7.69 0.18
N PHE A 54 2.81 -8.69 -0.68
CA PHE A 54 3.27 -8.62 -2.05
C PHE A 54 2.05 -8.56 -2.97
N THR A 55 2.09 -7.64 -3.93
CA THR A 55 1.05 -7.52 -4.94
C THR A 55 1.68 -7.53 -6.33
N GLN A 56 1.16 -8.39 -7.21
CA GLN A 56 1.39 -8.35 -8.64
C GLN A 56 0.13 -7.83 -9.32
N LEU A 57 0.30 -6.73 -10.04
CA LEU A 57 -0.70 -6.08 -10.85
C LEU A 57 -0.39 -6.26 -12.33
N GLU A 58 -1.42 -6.28 -13.15
CA GLU A 58 -1.34 -6.26 -14.60
C GLU A 58 -2.00 -4.99 -15.13
N PHE A 59 -1.27 -4.26 -15.99
CA PHE A 59 -1.80 -3.11 -16.69
C PHE A 59 -1.44 -3.19 -18.18
N GLY A 60 -2.40 -3.63 -19.00
CA GLY A 60 -2.13 -4.03 -20.39
C GLY A 60 -1.20 -5.25 -20.42
N ASP A 61 -0.16 -5.22 -21.26
CA ASP A 61 0.79 -6.33 -21.38
C ASP A 61 1.97 -6.26 -20.38
N LYS A 62 1.81 -5.48 -19.30
CA LYS A 62 2.89 -5.23 -18.32
C LYS A 62 2.46 -5.66 -16.94
N ALA A 63 3.28 -6.52 -16.33
CA ALA A 63 3.19 -6.84 -14.92
C ALA A 63 4.00 -5.82 -14.10
N PHE A 64 3.40 -5.35 -13.02
CA PHE A 64 4.04 -4.49 -12.02
C PHE A 64 3.92 -5.14 -10.65
N ASN A 65 5.04 -5.22 -9.93
CA ASN A 65 5.06 -5.78 -8.60
C ASN A 65 5.35 -4.65 -7.61
N HIS A 66 4.73 -4.71 -6.43
CA HIS A 66 5.14 -3.90 -5.30
C HIS A 66 5.05 -4.72 -4.00
N MET A 67 5.67 -4.17 -2.96
CA MET A 67 5.58 -4.69 -1.60
C MET A 67 5.22 -3.57 -0.64
N GLU A 68 4.32 -3.88 0.29
CA GLU A 68 3.84 -2.93 1.29
C GLU A 68 4.08 -3.48 2.70
N LEU A 69 4.48 -2.58 3.59
CA LEU A 69 4.46 -2.81 5.03
C LEU A 69 3.28 -2.05 5.62
N HIS A 70 2.26 -2.80 5.99
CA HIS A 70 1.14 -2.28 6.75
C HIS A 70 1.49 -2.33 8.24
N ILE A 71 1.13 -1.30 9.00
CA ILE A 71 1.36 -1.21 10.46
C ILE A 71 0.07 -0.83 11.18
N TRP A 72 -0.14 -1.40 12.37
CA TRP A 72 -1.35 -1.22 13.18
C TRP A 72 -1.12 -0.14 14.26
N THR A 73 0.13 0.28 14.40
CA THR A 73 0.64 1.33 15.29
C THR A 73 1.05 2.55 14.48
N GLU A 74 1.37 3.64 15.16
CA GLU A 74 1.85 4.87 14.50
C GLU A 74 3.22 4.70 13.82
N VAL A 75 4.06 3.79 14.35
CA VAL A 75 5.40 3.51 13.83
C VAL A 75 5.63 2.01 13.80
N ALA A 76 6.24 1.54 12.71
CA ALA A 76 6.64 0.16 12.53
C ALA A 76 7.59 -0.30 13.64
N SER A 77 7.37 -1.51 14.18
CA SER A 77 8.31 -2.11 15.11
C SER A 77 9.67 -2.40 14.44
N LEU A 78 10.71 -2.59 15.26
CA LEU A 78 12.03 -2.98 14.76
C LEU A 78 11.99 -4.33 14.02
N GLU A 79 11.14 -5.25 14.49
CA GLU A 79 10.91 -6.54 13.85
C GLU A 79 10.31 -6.35 12.45
N ALA A 80 9.20 -5.60 12.36
CA ALA A 80 8.51 -5.32 11.11
C ALA A 80 9.45 -4.66 10.08
N THR A 81 10.18 -3.63 10.52
CA THR A 81 11.13 -2.89 9.68
C THR A 81 12.26 -3.78 9.18
N SER A 82 12.82 -4.62 10.06
CA SER A 82 13.91 -5.55 9.73
C SER A 82 13.47 -6.61 8.73
N LEU A 83 12.29 -7.20 8.94
CA LEU A 83 11.72 -8.20 8.04
C LEU A 83 11.35 -7.61 6.68
N PHE A 84 10.71 -6.44 6.65
CA PHE A 84 10.39 -5.75 5.41
C PHE A 84 11.66 -5.44 4.61
N SER A 85 12.69 -4.91 5.27
CA SER A 85 13.98 -4.64 4.62
C SER A 85 14.63 -5.91 4.05
N LYS A 86 14.48 -7.06 4.70
CA LYS A 86 14.95 -8.36 4.18
C LYS A 86 14.17 -8.77 2.93
N TRP A 87 12.84 -8.64 2.94
CA TRP A 87 11.99 -8.97 1.79
C TRP A 87 12.32 -8.10 0.57
N ILE A 88 12.37 -6.78 0.74
CA ILE A 88 12.72 -5.81 -0.31
C ILE A 88 14.06 -6.17 -0.96
N ARG A 89 15.11 -6.41 -0.15
CA ARG A 89 16.43 -6.79 -0.66
C ARG A 89 16.43 -8.12 -1.40
N ASN A 90 15.77 -9.14 -0.86
CA ASN A 90 15.73 -10.47 -1.48
C ASN A 90 15.01 -10.47 -2.83
N GLN A 91 14.19 -9.46 -3.09
CA GLN A 91 13.42 -9.31 -4.32
C GLN A 91 14.06 -8.31 -5.29
N GLY A 92 15.25 -7.81 -4.95
CA GLY A 92 16.05 -6.94 -5.82
C GLY A 92 15.55 -5.49 -5.87
N TYR A 93 14.62 -5.08 -5.01
CA TYR A 93 14.20 -3.68 -4.93
C TYR A 93 15.34 -2.82 -4.37
N LEU A 94 15.57 -1.69 -5.02
CA LEU A 94 16.54 -0.68 -4.61
C LEU A 94 15.91 0.28 -3.60
N ALA A 95 16.73 0.86 -2.73
CA ALA A 95 16.26 1.84 -1.74
C ALA A 95 15.57 3.04 -2.39
N GLN A 96 15.99 3.43 -3.60
CA GLN A 96 15.39 4.51 -4.38
C GLN A 96 13.96 4.20 -4.87
N GLN A 97 13.56 2.92 -4.88
CA GLN A 97 12.21 2.50 -5.27
C GLN A 97 11.26 2.43 -4.06
N GLN A 98 11.78 2.62 -2.85
CA GLN A 98 10.98 2.63 -1.64
C GLN A 98 10.38 4.03 -1.43
N ALA A 99 9.07 4.06 -1.17
CA ALA A 99 8.36 5.27 -0.75
C ALA A 99 7.89 5.12 0.70
N GLY A 100 8.00 6.20 1.47
CA GLY A 100 7.36 6.31 2.78
C GLY A 100 5.98 6.92 2.60
N LEU A 101 4.93 6.25 3.09
CA LEU A 101 3.59 6.81 3.13
C LEU A 101 3.47 7.76 4.31
N GLN A 102 2.83 8.91 4.10
CA GLN A 102 2.44 9.84 5.16
C GLN A 102 0.98 9.62 5.50
N GLU A 103 0.63 9.86 6.77
CA GLU A 103 -0.75 9.83 7.22
C GLU A 103 -1.56 10.94 6.53
N ASP A 104 -2.58 10.55 5.76
CA ASP A 104 -3.48 11.50 5.10
C ASP A 104 -4.71 11.77 5.99
N ARG A 105 -4.78 13.00 6.52
CA ARG A 105 -5.87 13.43 7.39
C ARG A 105 -7.22 13.52 6.68
N GLU A 106 -7.24 13.73 5.37
CA GLU A 106 -8.49 13.81 4.60
C GLU A 106 -9.14 12.42 4.48
N CYS A 107 -8.32 11.37 4.33
CA CYS A 107 -8.81 9.99 4.31
C CYS A 107 -9.20 9.45 5.68
N LEU A 108 -8.54 9.88 6.77
CA LEU A 108 -8.97 9.52 8.12
C LEU A 108 -10.41 9.96 8.42
N VAL A 109 -10.79 11.15 7.97
CA VAL A 109 -12.16 11.67 8.16
C VAL A 109 -13.15 10.92 7.28
N ALA A 110 -12.77 10.59 6.05
CA ALA A 110 -13.61 9.82 5.13
C ALA A 110 -13.91 8.39 5.65
N GLU A 111 -12.96 7.77 6.36
CA GLU A 111 -13.16 6.48 7.03
C GLU A 111 -13.93 6.57 8.37
N GLY A 112 -14.45 7.75 8.73
CA GLY A 112 -15.21 7.97 9.96
C GLY A 112 -14.33 8.19 11.21
N GLY A 113 -13.02 8.38 11.03
CA GLY A 113 -12.10 8.75 12.09
C GLY A 113 -12.26 10.22 12.50
N SER A 114 -12.34 10.48 13.80
CA SER A 114 -12.25 11.85 14.31
C SER A 114 -10.78 12.29 14.30
N PRO A 115 -10.42 13.45 13.71
CA PRO A 115 -9.05 13.92 13.72
C PRO A 115 -8.57 14.07 15.17
N ARG A 116 -7.46 13.45 15.54
CA ARG A 116 -6.86 13.65 16.87
C ARG A 116 -6.56 15.14 17.02
N LYS A 117 -7.21 15.78 18.00
CA LYS A 117 -6.87 17.14 18.42
C LYS A 117 -5.48 17.11 19.03
N THR A 118 -4.53 17.78 18.37
CA THR A 118 -3.23 18.15 18.93
C THR A 118 -3.40 19.16 20.05
#